data_AF-A0A3M4QIG7-F1
#
_entry.id   AF-A0A3M4QIG7-F1
#
_cell.length_a   1.000
_cell.length_b   1.000
_cell.length_c   1.000
_cell.angle_alpha   90.00
_cell.angle_beta   90.00
_cell.angle_gamma   90.00
#
_symmetry.space_group_name_H-M   'P 1'
#
loop_
_entity.id
_entity.type
_entity.pdbx_description
1 polymer ?
#
loop_
_entity_poly.entity_id
_entity_poly.type
_entity_poly.pdbx_seq_one_letter_code
_entity_poly.pdbx_strand_id
1 'polypeptide(L)'
;MGITPTIASKERVLAESDIICVATSIGLDAGPVLHAGGMKPHVHINAVGADTPRKYELSTQLLKSSFLVPDYLEQALNEGECQQLSEDEHGCIGPELHKIVKAPQDYIEYQSKLTIFDSTGVSLADQIMTEVLIEQAEKLGLGQRILIEAGCDDPMNPYLFSNFTHRLHVVENTVQDRPIKSA
;
A
#
# COMPACT_ATOMS: atom_id res chain seq x y z
N MET A 1 20.42 -2.40 -8.11
CA MET A 1 19.56 -3.34 -8.84
C MET A 1 19.94 -3.27 -10.32
N GLY A 2 20.61 -4.29 -10.85
CA GLY A 2 21.29 -4.26 -12.16
C GLY A 2 20.38 -4.40 -13.37
N ILE A 3 19.26 -3.68 -13.41
CA ILE A 3 18.35 -3.64 -14.56
C ILE A 3 18.51 -2.27 -15.22
N THR A 4 18.85 -2.25 -16.51
CA THR A 4 18.90 -1.00 -17.29
C THR A 4 17.52 -0.71 -17.85
N PRO A 5 16.86 0.39 -17.43
CA PRO A 5 15.56 0.75 -17.98
C PRO A 5 15.70 1.16 -19.45
N THR A 6 14.72 0.77 -20.26
CA THR A 6 14.60 1.22 -21.65
C THR A 6 13.36 2.10 -21.75
N ILE A 7 13.51 3.27 -22.36
CA ILE A 7 12.36 4.15 -22.65
C ILE A 7 11.61 3.56 -23.85
N ALA A 8 10.30 3.42 -23.70
CA ALA A 8 9.41 2.95 -24.75
C ALA A 8 8.18 3.86 -24.84
N SER A 9 7.52 3.88 -26.00
CA SER A 9 6.22 4.55 -26.12
C SER A 9 5.15 3.78 -25.36
N LYS A 10 4.05 4.45 -25.02
CA LYS A 10 2.92 3.82 -24.31
C LYS A 10 2.35 2.65 -25.11
N GLU A 11 2.21 2.80 -26.43
CA GLU A 11 1.69 1.78 -27.33
C GLU A 11 2.56 0.53 -27.29
N ARG A 12 3.89 0.70 -27.28
CA ARG A 12 4.83 -0.41 -27.19
C ARG A 12 4.74 -1.11 -25.83
N VAL A 13 4.65 -0.35 -24.74
CA VAL A 13 4.47 -0.91 -23.38
C VAL A 13 3.18 -1.73 -23.32
N LEU A 14 2.06 -1.21 -23.82
CA LEU A 14 0.78 -1.92 -23.82
C LEU A 14 0.85 -3.21 -24.65
N ALA A 15 1.46 -3.17 -25.83
CA ALA A 15 1.51 -4.32 -26.74
C ALA A 15 2.48 -5.42 -26.28
N GLU A 16 3.60 -5.07 -25.65
CA GLU A 16 4.69 -6.00 -25.34
C GLU A 16 4.67 -6.50 -23.88
N SER A 17 4.06 -5.77 -22.94
CA SER A 17 4.08 -6.13 -21.53
C SER A 17 3.11 -7.25 -21.17
N ASP A 18 3.57 -8.15 -20.30
CA ASP A 18 2.72 -9.11 -19.59
C ASP A 18 2.25 -8.54 -18.23
N ILE A 19 3.05 -7.62 -17.66
CA ILE A 19 2.74 -6.90 -16.41
C ILE A 19 3.02 -5.42 -16.63
N ILE A 20 2.11 -4.56 -16.18
CA ILE A 20 2.23 -3.11 -16.20
C ILE A 20 2.09 -2.60 -14.77
N CYS A 21 2.98 -1.70 -14.34
CA CYS A 21 2.79 -0.94 -13.11
C CYS A 21 2.55 0.51 -13.48
N VAL A 22 1.42 1.06 -13.02
CA VAL A 22 1.09 2.48 -13.14
C VAL A 22 1.28 3.08 -11.76
N ALA A 23 2.18 4.05 -11.67
CA ALA A 23 2.63 4.64 -10.41
C ALA A 23 3.05 6.09 -10.66
N THR A 24 2.11 6.88 -11.14
CA THR A 24 2.32 8.27 -11.57
C THR A 24 1.82 9.25 -10.52
N SER A 25 2.32 10.48 -10.58
CA SER A 25 1.84 11.62 -9.81
C SER A 25 0.83 12.45 -10.60
N ILE A 26 -0.06 11.80 -11.35
CA ILE A 26 -1.07 12.50 -12.14
C ILE A 26 -1.95 13.38 -11.24
N GLY A 27 -2.32 14.56 -11.74
CA GLY A 27 -3.15 15.51 -10.99
C GLY A 27 -4.58 15.02 -10.79
N LEU A 28 -5.30 15.67 -9.87
CA LEU A 28 -6.71 15.41 -9.62
C LEU A 28 -7.52 15.62 -10.91
N ASP A 29 -8.35 14.65 -11.28
CA ASP A 29 -9.15 14.59 -12.52
C ASP A 29 -8.35 14.79 -13.82
N ALA A 30 -7.02 14.64 -13.79
CA ALA A 30 -6.18 14.73 -14.98
C ALA A 30 -6.02 13.38 -15.69
N GLY A 31 -6.49 12.30 -15.06
CA GLY A 31 -6.51 10.95 -15.61
C GLY A 31 -7.53 10.76 -16.74
N PRO A 32 -7.55 9.55 -17.34
CA PRO A 32 -6.69 8.41 -17.00
C PRO A 32 -5.33 8.46 -17.72
N VAL A 33 -4.33 7.81 -17.12
CA VAL A 33 -3.03 7.50 -17.74
C VAL A 33 -3.22 6.39 -18.77
N LEU A 34 -3.94 5.32 -18.46
CA LEU A 34 -4.17 4.19 -19.36
C LEU A 34 -5.65 4.01 -19.70
N HIS A 35 -5.90 3.70 -20.97
CA HIS A 35 -7.22 3.36 -21.49
C HIS A 35 -7.28 1.88 -21.89
N ALA A 36 -8.50 1.35 -22.00
CA ALA A 36 -8.72 0.02 -22.55
C ALA A 36 -8.21 -0.11 -24.00
N GLY A 37 -7.59 -1.26 -24.31
CA GLY A 37 -7.13 -1.62 -25.66
C GLY A 37 -5.61 -1.59 -25.84
N GLY A 38 -5.15 -2.21 -26.92
CA GLY A 38 -3.72 -2.29 -27.26
C GLY A 38 -2.89 -3.18 -26.33
N MET A 39 -3.54 -3.91 -25.43
CA MET A 39 -2.92 -4.77 -24.43
C MET A 39 -3.08 -6.25 -24.77
N LYS A 40 -2.17 -7.08 -24.24
CA LYS A 40 -2.34 -8.54 -24.27
C LYS A 40 -3.57 -8.96 -23.45
N PRO A 41 -4.33 -10.00 -23.86
CA PRO A 41 -5.52 -10.45 -23.13
C PRO A 41 -5.27 -10.86 -21.68
N HIS A 42 -4.04 -11.27 -21.35
CA HIS A 42 -3.62 -11.76 -20.03
C HIS A 42 -2.84 -10.73 -19.21
N VAL A 43 -2.79 -9.46 -19.65
CA VAL A 43 -1.96 -8.46 -18.95
C VAL A 43 -2.43 -8.29 -17.50
N HIS A 44 -1.47 -8.20 -16.58
CA HIS A 44 -1.71 -7.82 -15.20
C HIS A 44 -1.31 -6.37 -14.98
N ILE A 45 -2.16 -5.57 -14.35
CA ILE A 45 -1.89 -4.16 -14.06
C ILE A 45 -1.84 -3.97 -12.55
N ASN A 46 -0.74 -3.43 -12.04
CA ASN A 46 -0.68 -2.87 -10.69
C ASN A 46 -0.97 -1.36 -10.80
N ALA A 47 -2.13 -0.93 -10.33
CA ALA A 47 -2.47 0.48 -10.18
C ALA A 47 -2.05 0.93 -8.78
N VAL A 48 -1.02 1.78 -8.71
CA VAL A 48 -0.33 2.14 -7.46
C VAL A 48 -0.39 3.64 -7.20
N GLY A 49 -0.55 4.46 -8.24
CA GLY A 49 -0.58 5.92 -8.11
C GLY A 49 -1.94 6.50 -7.71
N ALA A 50 -3.00 5.69 -7.67
CA ALA A 50 -4.31 6.12 -7.17
C ALA A 50 -4.35 5.94 -5.64
N ASP A 51 -4.14 7.04 -4.92
CA ASP A 51 -3.95 7.07 -3.47
C ASP A 51 -4.68 8.24 -2.78
N THR A 52 -5.60 8.91 -3.47
CA THR A 52 -6.31 10.09 -2.95
C THR A 52 -7.62 10.28 -3.73
N PRO A 53 -8.69 10.84 -3.11
CA PRO A 53 -9.92 11.13 -3.83
C PRO A 53 -9.70 11.99 -5.09
N ARG A 54 -10.38 11.64 -6.19
CA ARG A 54 -10.31 12.21 -7.54
C ARG A 54 -9.00 11.97 -8.30
N LYS A 55 -8.07 11.20 -7.73
CA LYS A 55 -6.82 10.80 -8.39
C LYS A 55 -6.93 9.36 -8.85
N TYR A 56 -7.04 9.15 -10.16
CA TYR A 56 -7.09 7.83 -10.77
C TYR A 56 -6.26 7.80 -12.05
N GLU A 57 -5.70 6.63 -12.35
CA GLU A 57 -4.75 6.39 -13.43
C GLU A 57 -5.36 5.54 -14.56
N LEU A 58 -6.42 4.78 -14.31
CA LEU A 58 -7.02 3.89 -15.30
C LEU A 58 -8.40 4.38 -15.73
N SER A 59 -8.82 4.06 -16.95
CA SER A 59 -10.19 4.38 -17.38
C SER A 59 -11.21 3.44 -16.74
N THR A 60 -12.40 3.95 -16.41
CA THR A 60 -13.51 3.14 -15.86
C THR A 60 -13.85 1.92 -16.72
N GLN A 61 -13.75 2.03 -18.05
CA GLN A 61 -13.95 0.91 -18.98
C GLN A 61 -12.92 -0.21 -18.77
N LEU A 62 -11.67 0.14 -18.45
CA LEU A 62 -10.62 -0.83 -18.18
C LEU A 62 -10.90 -1.57 -16.87
N LEU A 63 -11.35 -0.86 -15.84
CA LEU A 63 -11.75 -1.47 -14.56
C LEU A 63 -12.85 -2.52 -14.76
N LYS A 64 -13.94 -2.13 -15.44
CA LYS A 64 -15.11 -2.98 -15.70
C LYS A 64 -14.84 -4.21 -16.57
N SER A 65 -13.74 -4.21 -17.33
CA SER A 65 -13.37 -5.33 -18.22
C SER A 65 -12.31 -6.25 -17.62
N SER A 66 -11.90 -6.01 -16.37
CA SER A 66 -10.85 -6.74 -15.68
C SER A 66 -11.35 -7.58 -14.51
N PHE A 67 -10.53 -8.51 -14.05
CA PHE A 67 -10.63 -9.02 -12.68
C PHE A 67 -9.93 -8.02 -11.74
N LEU A 68 -10.74 -7.14 -11.14
CA LEU A 68 -10.31 -6.03 -10.29
C LEU A 68 -10.17 -6.48 -8.83
N VAL A 69 -8.99 -6.34 -8.25
CA VAL A 69 -8.65 -6.83 -6.91
C VAL A 69 -8.12 -5.66 -6.10
N PRO A 70 -8.86 -5.15 -5.09
CA PRO A 70 -8.33 -4.14 -4.19
C PRO A 70 -7.45 -4.76 -3.11
N ASP A 71 -6.51 -3.99 -2.55
CA ASP A 71 -5.83 -4.34 -1.31
C ASP A 71 -6.77 -4.29 -0.10
N TYR A 72 -7.49 -3.18 0.05
CA TYR A 72 -8.53 -2.96 1.05
C TYR A 72 -9.72 -2.23 0.44
N LEU A 73 -10.88 -2.90 0.38
CA LEU A 73 -12.02 -2.44 -0.42
C LEU A 73 -12.54 -1.06 -0.01
N GLU A 74 -12.71 -0.83 1.30
CA GLU A 74 -13.27 0.43 1.82
C GLU A 74 -12.39 1.62 1.44
N GLN A 75 -11.06 1.47 1.48
CA GLN A 75 -10.14 2.54 1.09
C GLN A 75 -10.05 2.69 -0.44
N ALA A 76 -10.02 1.58 -1.18
CA ALA A 76 -10.03 1.61 -2.65
C ALA A 76 -11.25 2.34 -3.22
N LEU A 77 -12.42 2.19 -2.61
CA LEU A 77 -13.64 2.91 -2.98
C LEU A 77 -13.56 4.42 -2.74
N ASN A 78 -12.69 4.89 -1.85
CA ASN A 78 -12.55 6.31 -1.52
C ASN A 78 -11.36 6.96 -2.25
N GLU A 79 -10.27 6.23 -2.44
CA GLU A 79 -8.97 6.81 -2.81
C GLU A 79 -8.24 6.06 -3.94
N GLY A 80 -8.63 4.82 -4.24
CA GLY A 80 -8.04 3.98 -5.27
C GLY A 80 -8.70 4.13 -6.65
N GLU A 81 -8.49 3.16 -7.55
CA GLU A 81 -9.18 3.12 -8.83
C GLU A 81 -10.69 2.84 -8.68
N CYS A 82 -11.06 2.04 -7.68
CA CYS A 82 -12.46 1.65 -7.43
C CYS A 82 -13.38 2.85 -7.17
N GLN A 83 -12.86 4.00 -6.76
CA GLN A 83 -13.63 5.24 -6.57
C GLN A 83 -14.37 5.73 -7.83
N GLN A 84 -13.96 5.26 -9.02
CA GLN A 84 -14.64 5.59 -10.28
C GLN A 84 -15.95 4.82 -10.50
N LEU A 85 -16.20 3.78 -9.73
CA LEU A 85 -17.35 2.88 -9.88
C LEU A 85 -18.50 3.39 -9.01
N SER A 86 -19.70 3.42 -9.58
CA SER A 86 -20.91 3.69 -8.81
C SER A 86 -21.36 2.47 -8.00
N GLU A 87 -22.24 2.65 -7.02
CA GLU A 87 -22.71 1.57 -6.14
C GLU A 87 -23.32 0.38 -6.91
N ASP A 88 -24.02 0.64 -8.01
CA ASP A 88 -24.58 -0.37 -8.90
C ASP A 88 -23.52 -1.13 -9.71
N GLU A 89 -22.31 -0.58 -9.79
CA GLU A 89 -21.17 -1.15 -10.51
C GLU A 89 -20.19 -1.89 -9.59
N HIS A 90 -20.35 -1.81 -8.26
CA HIS A 90 -19.49 -2.52 -7.30
C HIS A 90 -19.46 -4.04 -7.50
N GLY A 91 -20.46 -4.62 -8.18
CA GLY A 91 -20.47 -6.03 -8.57
C GLY A 91 -19.34 -6.45 -9.51
N CYS A 92 -18.64 -5.49 -10.15
CA CYS A 92 -17.45 -5.79 -10.96
C CYS A 92 -16.14 -5.83 -10.15
N ILE A 93 -16.18 -5.41 -8.87
CA ILE A 93 -15.03 -5.49 -7.97
C ILE A 93 -14.91 -6.93 -7.46
N GLY A 94 -13.74 -7.51 -7.67
CA GLY A 94 -13.38 -8.83 -7.19
C GLY A 94 -13.09 -8.87 -5.69
N PRO A 95 -12.59 -10.01 -5.18
CA PRO A 95 -12.24 -10.14 -3.79
C PRO A 95 -11.00 -9.31 -3.44
N GLU A 96 -10.85 -8.94 -2.16
CA GLU A 96 -9.63 -8.31 -1.67
C GLU A 96 -8.42 -9.26 -1.76
N LEU A 97 -7.22 -8.67 -1.91
CA LEU A 97 -5.97 -9.40 -2.10
C LEU A 97 -5.76 -10.53 -1.07
N HIS A 98 -6.09 -10.29 0.19
CA HIS A 98 -5.91 -11.28 1.26
C HIS A 98 -6.72 -12.56 1.06
N LYS A 99 -7.87 -12.50 0.36
CA LYS A 99 -8.70 -13.68 0.05
C LYS A 99 -8.04 -14.53 -1.03
N ILE A 100 -7.44 -13.87 -2.03
CA ILE A 100 -6.66 -14.54 -3.09
C ILE A 100 -5.44 -15.23 -2.50
N VAL A 101 -4.69 -14.55 -1.64
CA VAL A 101 -3.50 -15.12 -0.98
C VAL A 101 -3.85 -16.36 -0.14
N LYS A 102 -5.03 -16.37 0.50
CA LYS A 102 -5.50 -17.53 1.30
C LYS A 102 -5.93 -18.73 0.46
N ALA A 103 -6.39 -18.50 -0.77
CA ALA A 103 -6.92 -19.56 -1.64
C ALA A 103 -6.50 -19.34 -3.12
N PRO A 104 -5.19 -19.37 -3.44
CA PRO A 104 -4.71 -18.99 -4.77
C PRO A 104 -5.20 -19.92 -5.89
N GLN A 105 -5.51 -21.17 -5.57
CA GLN A 105 -6.02 -22.15 -6.54
C GLN A 105 -7.41 -21.78 -7.06
N ASP A 106 -8.23 -21.08 -6.26
CA ASP A 106 -9.58 -20.64 -6.65
C ASP A 106 -9.53 -19.54 -7.71
N TYR A 107 -8.39 -18.88 -7.87
CA TYR A 107 -8.20 -17.73 -8.76
C TYR A 107 -7.17 -17.97 -9.87
N ILE A 108 -6.65 -19.19 -10.00
CA ILE A 108 -5.57 -19.52 -10.95
C ILE A 108 -5.98 -19.24 -12.41
N GLU A 109 -7.27 -19.39 -12.73
CA GLU A 109 -7.80 -19.14 -14.07
C GLU A 109 -7.69 -17.69 -14.53
N TYR A 110 -7.52 -16.74 -13.60
CA TYR A 110 -7.39 -15.32 -13.93
C TYR A 110 -6.00 -14.93 -14.42
N GLN A 111 -4.98 -15.80 -14.28
CA GLN A 111 -3.64 -15.56 -14.84
C GLN A 111 -3.62 -15.45 -16.37
N SER A 112 -4.63 -16.00 -17.06
CA SER A 112 -4.80 -15.89 -18.51
C SER A 112 -5.76 -14.77 -18.92
N LYS A 113 -6.24 -13.97 -17.97
CA LYS A 113 -7.21 -12.88 -18.16
C LYS A 113 -6.59 -11.55 -17.75
N LEU A 114 -7.22 -10.46 -18.19
CA LEU A 114 -6.89 -9.11 -17.76
C LEU A 114 -7.20 -8.99 -16.26
N THR A 115 -6.19 -8.62 -15.47
CA THR A 115 -6.32 -8.46 -14.01
C THR A 115 -5.77 -7.11 -13.60
N ILE A 116 -6.40 -6.48 -12.61
CA ILE A 116 -5.97 -5.21 -12.04
C ILE A 116 -5.85 -5.39 -10.54
N PHE A 117 -4.70 -5.08 -9.97
CA PHE A 117 -4.53 -4.88 -8.55
C PHE A 117 -4.63 -3.38 -8.26
N ASP A 118 -5.67 -2.99 -7.53
CA ASP A 118 -5.90 -1.61 -7.06
C ASP A 118 -5.23 -1.46 -5.69
N SER A 119 -4.06 -0.83 -5.69
CA SER A 119 -3.17 -0.70 -4.55
C SER A 119 -3.23 0.72 -4.00
N THR A 120 -3.85 0.89 -2.84
CA THR A 120 -3.93 2.16 -2.13
C THR A 120 -2.92 2.28 -0.98
N GLY A 121 -2.36 1.15 -0.53
CA GLY A 121 -1.43 1.06 0.58
C GLY A 121 -2.17 0.82 1.90
N VAL A 122 -1.83 -0.27 2.60
CA VAL A 122 -2.45 -0.63 3.87
C VAL A 122 -1.44 -0.53 5.00
N SER A 123 -1.86 0.03 6.14
CA SER A 123 -1.00 0.22 7.32
C SER A 123 -0.38 -1.06 7.86
N LEU A 124 -1.02 -2.21 7.61
CA LEU A 124 -0.46 -3.53 7.93
C LEU A 124 0.86 -3.80 7.19
N ALA A 125 0.99 -3.35 5.93
CA ALA A 125 2.22 -3.49 5.17
C ALA A 125 3.36 -2.65 5.78
N ASP A 126 3.05 -1.42 6.22
CA ASP A 126 4.00 -0.55 6.91
C ASP A 126 4.46 -1.14 8.25
N GLN A 127 3.53 -1.72 9.02
CA GLN A 127 3.85 -2.39 10.28
C GLN A 127 4.81 -3.57 10.05
N ILE A 128 4.49 -4.46 9.10
CA ILE A 128 5.33 -5.62 8.77
C ILE A 128 6.73 -5.16 8.33
N MET A 129 6.81 -4.15 7.45
CA MET A 129 8.10 -3.62 7.00
C MET A 129 8.88 -2.99 8.15
N THR A 130 8.21 -2.29 9.07
CA THR A 130 8.83 -1.68 10.26
C THR A 130 9.45 -2.74 11.17
N GLU A 131 8.73 -3.83 11.44
CA GLU A 131 9.24 -4.96 12.23
C GLU A 131 10.48 -5.59 11.58
N VAL A 132 10.44 -5.82 10.26
CA VAL A 132 11.60 -6.34 9.51
C VAL A 132 12.79 -5.38 9.59
N LEU A 133 12.57 -4.08 9.39
CA LEU A 133 13.64 -3.08 9.47
C LEU A 133 14.27 -3.00 10.85
N ILE A 134 13.47 -3.05 11.92
CA ILE A 134 13.97 -3.08 13.30
C ILE A 134 14.84 -4.32 13.53
N GLU A 135 14.36 -5.50 13.15
CA GLU A 135 15.12 -6.75 13.30
C GLU A 135 16.46 -6.70 12.55
N GLN A 136 16.48 -6.17 11.33
CA GLN A 136 17.72 -6.02 10.56
C GLN A 136 18.66 -4.96 11.16
N ALA A 137 18.11 -3.84 11.64
CA ALA A 137 18.91 -2.80 12.28
C ALA A 137 19.59 -3.31 13.54
N GLU A 138 18.90 -4.09 14.38
CA GLU A 138 19.48 -4.71 15.56
C GLU A 138 20.63 -5.67 15.22
N LYS A 139 20.43 -6.54 14.22
CA LYS A 139 21.48 -7.49 13.76
C LYS A 139 22.73 -6.78 13.23
N LEU A 140 22.56 -5.62 12.61
CA LEU A 140 23.63 -4.84 12.02
C LEU A 140 24.22 -3.79 12.97
N GLY A 141 23.68 -3.66 14.18
CA GLY A 141 24.09 -2.62 15.13
C GLY A 141 23.83 -1.20 14.62
N LEU A 142 22.76 -1.01 13.85
CA LEU A 142 22.36 0.27 13.27
C LEU A 142 21.32 0.99 14.15
N GLY A 143 21.20 2.31 13.94
CA GLY A 143 20.22 3.15 14.63
C GLY A 143 20.80 3.93 15.81
N GLN A 144 19.96 4.78 16.42
CA GLN A 144 20.32 5.59 17.58
C GLN A 144 19.14 5.65 18.55
N ARG A 145 19.42 5.71 19.85
CA ARG A 145 18.40 5.98 20.87
C ARG A 145 18.16 7.48 20.94
N ILE A 146 16.91 7.88 20.75
CA ILE A 146 16.47 9.27 20.87
C ILE A 146 15.41 9.32 21.96
N LEU A 147 15.56 10.26 22.89
CA LEU A 147 14.52 10.55 23.88
C LEU A 147 13.42 11.36 23.18
N ILE A 148 12.27 10.73 22.92
CA ILE A 148 11.09 11.38 22.34
C ILE A 148 10.14 11.82 23.46
N GLU A 149 9.90 10.94 24.42
CA GLU A 149 9.02 11.21 25.56
C GLU A 149 9.83 11.68 26.77
N ALA A 150 9.35 12.71 27.46
CA ALA A 150 9.90 13.10 28.75
C ALA A 150 9.39 12.13 29.83
N GLY A 151 10.19 11.14 30.18
CA GLY A 151 9.96 10.32 31.37
C GLY A 151 10.05 11.19 32.62
N CYS A 152 9.02 11.15 33.46
CA CYS A 152 8.93 11.90 34.69
C CYS A 152 8.67 10.96 35.87
N ASP A 153 9.37 11.18 36.99
CA ASP A 153 9.21 10.39 38.23
C ASP A 153 7.80 10.53 38.84
N ASP A 154 7.10 11.63 38.56
CA ASP A 154 5.71 11.87 38.95
C ASP A 154 4.82 11.96 37.70
N PRO A 155 4.05 10.91 37.39
CA PRO A 155 3.18 10.89 36.21
C PRO A 155 2.01 11.88 36.31
N MET A 156 1.76 12.46 37.49
CA MET A 156 0.69 13.46 37.70
C MET A 156 1.19 14.90 37.54
N ASN A 157 2.51 15.12 37.40
CA ASN A 157 3.08 16.44 37.26
C ASN A 157 3.72 16.62 35.88
N PRO A 158 2.98 17.20 34.91
CA PRO A 158 3.49 17.39 33.56
C PRO A 158 4.61 18.43 33.48
N TYR A 159 4.88 19.25 34.51
CA TYR A 159 5.89 20.32 34.44
C TYR A 159 7.29 19.91 34.90
N LEU A 160 7.50 18.67 35.34
CA LEU A 160 8.80 18.27 35.89
C LEU A 160 9.94 18.31 34.86
N PHE A 161 9.64 18.26 33.56
CA PHE A 161 10.63 18.48 32.50
C PHE A 161 11.16 19.93 32.46
N SER A 162 10.47 20.91 33.05
CA SER A 162 10.91 22.31 33.05
C SER A 162 11.96 22.62 34.13
N ASN A 163 12.14 21.72 35.09
CA ASN A 163 13.14 21.85 36.14
C ASN A 163 14.39 21.01 35.77
N PHE A 164 15.41 21.68 35.21
CA PHE A 164 16.71 21.10 34.83
C PHE A 164 17.49 20.39 35.95
N THR A 165 16.96 20.38 37.18
CA THR A 165 17.52 19.65 38.33
C THR A 165 17.18 18.16 38.34
N HIS A 166 16.15 17.73 37.61
CA HIS A 166 15.83 16.30 37.46
C HIS A 166 16.48 15.78 36.18
N ARG A 167 17.31 14.74 36.30
CA ARG A 167 17.85 14.06 35.12
C ARG A 167 16.69 13.44 34.36
N LEU A 168 16.55 13.76 33.09
CA LEU A 168 15.70 12.98 32.20
C LEU A 168 16.28 11.57 32.15
N HIS A 169 15.54 10.61 32.67
CA HIS A 169 15.91 9.21 32.61
C HIS A 169 15.47 8.63 31.27
N VAL A 170 16.32 7.82 30.65
CA VAL A 170 15.85 6.90 29.61
C VAL A 170 14.92 5.93 30.32
N VAL A 171 13.62 6.06 30.09
CA VAL A 171 12.68 5.01 30.47
C VAL A 171 12.91 3.87 29.51
N GLU A 172 13.47 2.76 29.99
CA GLU A 172 13.52 1.51 29.25
C GLU A 172 12.10 0.96 29.14
N ASN A 173 11.30 1.54 28.24
CA ASN A 173 10.02 0.97 27.84
C ASN A 173 10.30 -0.08 26.75
N THR A 174 10.89 -1.21 27.15
CA THR A 174 10.96 -2.38 26.28
C THR A 174 9.56 -2.95 26.11
N VAL A 175 9.12 -3.10 24.86
CA VAL A 175 7.86 -3.81 24.51
C VAL A 175 7.82 -5.22 25.11
N GLN A 176 8.98 -5.78 25.50
CA GLN A 176 9.11 -7.08 26.17
C GLN A 176 8.38 -7.19 27.52
N ASP A 177 8.10 -6.08 28.22
CA ASP A 177 7.50 -6.14 29.57
C ASP A 177 5.97 -6.00 29.58
N ARG A 178 5.32 -5.93 28.41
CA ARG A 178 3.85 -5.92 28.33
C ARG A 178 3.35 -7.34 28.03
N PRO A 179 2.76 -8.06 28.99
CA PRO A 179 2.06 -9.29 28.68
C PRO A 179 0.92 -8.96 27.71
N ILE A 180 0.97 -9.54 26.51
CA ILE A 180 -0.17 -9.57 25.60
C ILE A 180 -1.27 -10.32 26.36
N LYS A 181 -2.30 -9.60 26.82
CA LYS A 181 -3.50 -10.26 27.34
C LYS A 181 -4.11 -11.05 26.18
N SER A 182 -4.02 -12.37 26.23
CA SER A 182 -4.82 -13.25 25.40
C SER A 182 -6.30 -12.91 25.62
N ALA A 183 -7.03 -12.72 24.52
CA ALA A 183 -8.48 -12.52 24.53
C ALA A 183 -9.22 -13.69 25.20
#